data_AF-A0A5B8VKI2-F1
#
_entry.id   AF-A0A5B8VKI2-F1
#
_cell.length_a   1.000
_cell.length_b   1.000
_cell.length_c   1.000
_cell.angle_alpha   90.00
_cell.angle_beta   90.00
_cell.angle_gamma   90.00
#
_symmetry.space_group_name_H-M   'P 1'
#
loop_
_entity.id
_entity.type
_entity.pdbx_description
1 polymer ?
#
loop_
_entity_poly.entity_id
_entity_poly.type
_entity_poly.pdbx_seq_one_letter_code
_entity_poly.pdbx_strand_id
1 'polypeptide(L)'
;MKYTMNLKLMMKKCAVASALGFFLYAFGGTTTATAQNTVPQQPQQQPVKTDYSDSMLKAFLDVNIKLQPLQQTAQQHIVKSIESSGITIDRFREIAQAQQEGKQQTLSAKDSTAFNKAAEQVMKEKEAVDSQMANIIQKEGMDLQTFQGIAMAYQQSPEIQEKLNKMISAKQQNVDSTAEQPASPTK
;
A
#
# COMPACT_ATOMS: atom_id res chain seq x y z
N MET A 1 -39.06 -31.73 -11.47
CA MET A 1 -38.07 -31.29 -12.48
C MET A 1 -36.81 -30.87 -11.75
N LYS A 2 -35.74 -31.65 -11.88
CA LYS A 2 -34.43 -31.39 -11.25
C LYS A 2 -33.51 -30.81 -12.34
N TYR A 3 -33.09 -29.56 -12.19
CA TYR A 3 -31.97 -29.01 -12.96
C TYR A 3 -30.75 -28.94 -12.03
N THR A 4 -29.92 -29.98 -12.10
CA THR A 4 -28.53 -29.94 -11.65
C THR A 4 -27.73 -29.20 -12.70
N MET A 5 -27.45 -27.91 -12.48
CA MET A 5 -26.54 -27.14 -13.32
C MET A 5 -25.19 -27.03 -12.61
N ASN A 6 -24.17 -27.63 -13.23
CA ASN A 6 -22.79 -27.67 -12.77
C ASN A 6 -22.19 -26.26 -12.73
N LEU A 7 -21.88 -25.76 -11.52
CA LEU A 7 -21.29 -24.44 -11.25
C LEU A 7 -19.79 -24.33 -11.65
N LYS A 8 -19.28 -25.23 -12.48
CA LYS A 8 -17.83 -25.41 -12.70
C LYS A 8 -17.21 -24.49 -13.78
N LEU A 9 -17.86 -23.38 -14.16
CA LEU A 9 -17.35 -22.56 -15.27
C LEU A 9 -17.49 -21.03 -15.13
N MET A 10 -17.53 -20.47 -13.92
CA MET A 10 -17.51 -19.00 -13.78
C MET A 10 -16.63 -18.48 -12.64
N MET A 11 -15.46 -19.09 -12.44
CA MET A 11 -14.40 -18.57 -11.57
C MET A 11 -13.02 -18.84 -12.18
N LYS A 12 -12.76 -18.30 -13.38
CA LYS A 12 -11.43 -18.37 -14.02
C LYS A 12 -10.81 -17.02 -14.40
N LYS A 13 -11.39 -15.89 -14.03
CA LYS A 13 -10.77 -14.56 -14.25
C LYS A 13 -11.18 -13.57 -13.15
N CYS A 14 -10.59 -13.69 -11.96
CA CYS A 14 -10.43 -12.63 -10.96
C CYS A 14 -9.65 -13.23 -9.78
N ALA A 15 -8.38 -13.55 -9.99
CA ALA A 15 -7.47 -13.83 -8.89
C ALA A 15 -6.73 -12.53 -8.58
N VAL A 16 -7.11 -11.96 -7.45
CA VAL A 16 -6.62 -10.75 -6.80
C VAL A 16 -5.09 -10.71 -6.79
N ALA A 17 -4.52 -9.88 -7.67
CA ALA A 17 -3.11 -9.55 -7.67
C ALA A 17 -2.97 -8.04 -7.61
N SER A 18 -3.26 -7.42 -6.46
CA SER A 18 -2.94 -6.02 -6.14
C SER A 18 -3.36 -5.69 -4.71
N ALA A 19 -2.54 -6.06 -3.71
CA ALA A 19 -2.67 -5.49 -2.37
C ALA A 19 -1.31 -5.19 -1.71
N LEU A 20 -0.22 -5.80 -2.19
CA LEU A 20 1.14 -5.59 -1.66
C LEU A 20 2.02 -4.67 -2.55
N GLY A 21 1.45 -4.12 -3.63
CA GLY A 21 2.22 -3.47 -4.70
C GLY A 21 2.20 -1.94 -4.71
N PHE A 22 1.64 -1.27 -3.71
CA PHE A 22 1.39 0.19 -3.77
C PHE A 22 2.24 1.00 -2.78
N PHE A 23 3.55 0.73 -2.73
CA PHE A 23 4.47 1.53 -1.90
C PHE A 23 5.69 2.11 -2.63
N LEU A 24 5.83 1.93 -3.94
CA LEU A 24 6.93 2.51 -4.71
C LEU A 24 6.42 3.28 -5.93
N TYR A 25 5.98 4.52 -5.71
CA TYR A 25 5.89 5.51 -6.78
C TYR A 25 6.53 6.82 -6.31
N ALA A 26 7.85 6.92 -6.47
CA ALA A 26 8.57 8.17 -6.70
C ALA A 26 10.02 7.85 -7.12
N PHE A 27 10.57 8.64 -8.04
CA PHE A 27 11.90 8.57 -8.66
C PHE A 27 12.04 7.78 -9.97
N GLY A 28 11.23 8.14 -10.98
CA GLY A 28 11.66 8.12 -12.38
C GLY A 28 12.03 9.55 -12.81
N GLY A 29 13.27 9.97 -12.59
CA GLY A 29 13.78 11.24 -13.12
C GLY A 29 14.21 11.07 -14.58
N THR A 30 13.45 11.61 -15.52
CA THR A 30 13.90 11.78 -16.91
C THR A 30 14.77 13.04 -16.97
N THR A 31 16.09 12.87 -16.94
CA THR A 31 17.04 13.97 -17.13
C THR A 31 17.07 14.37 -18.61
N THR A 32 16.57 15.57 -18.94
CA THR A 32 16.98 16.28 -20.14
C THR A 32 18.41 16.78 -19.93
N ALA A 33 19.28 16.44 -20.88
CA ALA A 33 20.72 16.69 -20.80
C ALA A 33 21.06 18.18 -20.93
N THR A 34 21.61 18.77 -19.86
CA THR A 34 22.56 19.89 -19.98
C THR A 34 23.91 19.39 -19.50
N ALA A 35 24.91 19.52 -20.38
CA ALA A 35 26.27 19.04 -20.18
C ALA A 35 26.97 19.86 -19.09
N GLN A 36 27.07 19.31 -17.89
CA GLN A 36 28.06 19.70 -16.91
C GLN A 36 28.54 18.45 -16.19
N ASN A 37 29.86 18.30 -16.13
CA ASN A 37 30.58 17.13 -15.68
C ASN A 37 30.34 16.90 -14.16
N THR A 38 29.21 16.31 -13.82
CA THR A 38 28.94 15.70 -12.52
C THR A 38 28.85 14.20 -12.76
N VAL A 39 29.83 13.44 -12.27
CA VAL A 39 29.76 11.98 -12.25
C VAL A 39 28.41 11.60 -11.63
N PRO A 40 27.51 10.92 -12.37
CA PRO A 40 26.25 10.48 -11.80
C PRO A 40 26.59 9.46 -10.71
N GLN A 41 26.40 9.85 -9.45
CA GLN A 41 26.36 8.89 -8.36
C GLN A 41 25.09 8.07 -8.59
N GLN A 42 25.20 6.97 -9.35
CA GLN A 42 24.14 5.99 -9.45
C GLN A 42 23.79 5.58 -8.01
N PRO A 43 22.50 5.58 -7.63
CA PRO A 43 22.10 4.95 -6.38
C PRO A 43 22.65 3.52 -6.40
N GLN A 44 23.59 3.21 -5.51
CA GLN A 44 24.05 1.83 -5.34
C GLN A 44 22.82 1.01 -4.98
N GLN A 45 22.33 0.20 -5.92
CA GLN A 45 21.31 -0.80 -5.65
C GLN A 45 21.93 -1.76 -4.65
N GLN A 46 21.55 -1.60 -3.37
CA GLN A 46 21.92 -2.57 -2.36
C GLN A 46 21.35 -3.92 -2.78
N PRO A 47 22.14 -5.00 -2.70
CA PRO A 47 21.65 -6.33 -3.05
C PRO A 47 20.42 -6.66 -2.20
N VAL A 48 19.39 -7.20 -2.86
CA VAL A 48 18.13 -7.58 -2.22
C VAL A 48 18.39 -8.69 -1.20
N LYS A 49 18.15 -8.38 0.07
CA LYS A 49 18.22 -9.34 1.18
C LYS A 49 17.09 -10.36 1.07
N THR A 50 17.38 -11.66 1.18
CA THR A 50 16.37 -12.75 1.12
C THR A 50 16.40 -13.71 2.31
N ASP A 51 17.38 -13.59 3.20
CA ASP A 51 17.59 -14.41 4.39
C ASP A 51 16.72 -13.97 5.59
N TYR A 52 15.43 -13.70 5.34
CA TYR A 52 14.48 -13.43 6.42
C TYR A 52 13.98 -14.72 7.05
N SER A 53 13.84 -14.73 8.38
CA SER A 53 13.25 -15.87 9.08
C SER A 53 11.75 -16.01 8.82
N ASP A 54 11.21 -17.21 8.96
CA ASP A 54 9.78 -17.45 8.82
C ASP A 54 8.94 -16.62 9.80
N SER A 55 9.47 -16.37 11.01
CA SER A 55 8.82 -15.50 12.00
C SER A 55 8.71 -14.06 11.53
N MET A 56 9.74 -13.53 10.87
CA MET A 56 9.74 -12.18 10.28
C MET A 56 8.76 -12.10 9.11
N LEU A 57 8.74 -13.10 8.23
CA LEU A 57 7.81 -13.15 7.10
C LEU A 57 6.35 -13.27 7.58
N LYS A 58 6.10 -14.02 8.66
CA LYS A 58 4.78 -14.09 9.30
C LYS A 58 4.36 -12.74 9.90
N ALA A 59 5.25 -12.09 10.65
CA ALA A 59 4.99 -10.76 11.21
C ALA A 59 4.72 -9.73 10.10
N PHE A 60 5.46 -9.79 8.98
CA PHE A 60 5.19 -8.96 7.81
C PHE A 60 3.76 -9.15 7.26
N LEU A 61 3.28 -10.39 7.14
CA LEU A 61 1.91 -10.67 6.71
C LEU A 61 0.88 -10.13 7.71
N ASP A 62 1.11 -10.31 9.01
CA ASP A 62 0.20 -9.86 10.07
C ASP A 62 0.14 -8.32 10.13
N VAL A 63 1.27 -7.64 9.95
CA VAL A 63 1.33 -6.18 9.76
C VAL A 63 0.48 -5.77 8.55
N ASN A 64 0.67 -6.39 7.37
CA ASN A 64 -0.07 -6.02 6.17
C ASN A 64 -1.58 -6.18 6.32
N ILE A 65 -2.05 -7.23 7.01
CA ILE A 65 -3.47 -7.41 7.34
C ILE A 65 -3.99 -6.26 8.21
N LYS A 66 -3.22 -5.84 9.22
CA LYS A 66 -3.57 -4.75 10.14
C LYS A 66 -3.49 -3.37 9.49
N LEU A 67 -2.60 -3.18 8.51
CA LEU A 67 -2.47 -1.91 7.78
C LEU A 67 -3.60 -1.68 6.75
N GLN A 68 -4.23 -2.73 6.21
CA GLN A 68 -5.31 -2.57 5.23
C GLN A 68 -6.45 -1.65 5.69
N PRO A 69 -7.08 -1.85 6.86
CA PRO A 69 -8.16 -0.95 7.31
C PRO A 69 -7.67 0.47 7.60
N LEU A 70 -6.42 0.62 8.06
CA LEU A 70 -5.80 1.94 8.27
C LEU A 70 -5.68 2.70 6.93
N GLN A 71 -5.19 2.05 5.88
CA GLN A 71 -5.05 2.65 4.55
C GLN A 71 -6.39 3.07 3.96
N GLN A 72 -7.43 2.23 4.10
CA GLN A 72 -8.78 2.56 3.63
C GLN A 72 -9.34 3.79 4.37
N THR A 73 -9.20 3.82 5.69
CA THR A 73 -9.67 4.94 6.53
C THR A 73 -8.92 6.22 6.20
N ALA A 74 -7.59 6.13 6.05
CA ALA A 74 -6.74 7.24 5.64
C ALA A 74 -7.18 7.86 4.32
N GLN A 75 -7.45 7.03 3.30
CA GLN A 75 -7.89 7.50 1.99
C GLN A 75 -9.24 8.24 2.08
N GLN A 76 -10.17 7.75 2.91
CA GLN A 76 -11.44 8.42 3.14
C GLN A 76 -11.27 9.76 3.86
N HIS A 77 -10.39 9.82 4.85
CA HIS A 77 -10.10 11.07 5.58
C HIS A 77 -9.46 12.11 4.69
N ILE A 78 -8.47 11.74 3.89
CA ILE A 78 -7.83 12.64 2.90
C ILE A 78 -8.87 13.22 1.94
N VAL A 79 -9.77 12.38 1.40
CA VAL A 79 -10.85 12.85 0.51
C VAL A 79 -11.74 13.88 1.22
N LYS A 80 -12.21 13.56 2.42
CA LYS A 80 -13.06 14.46 3.21
C LYS A 80 -12.35 15.78 3.55
N SER A 81 -11.06 15.73 3.89
CA SER A 81 -10.25 16.91 4.19
C SER A 81 -10.15 17.85 2.98
N ILE A 82 -9.91 17.30 1.79
CA ILE A 82 -9.86 18.08 0.55
C ILE A 82 -11.23 18.73 0.28
N GLU A 83 -12.31 17.96 0.30
CA GLU A 83 -13.66 18.47 0.02
C GLU A 83 -14.11 19.53 1.04
N SER A 84 -13.85 19.31 2.34
CA SER A 84 -14.16 20.26 3.42
C SER A 84 -13.37 21.57 3.36
N SER A 85 -12.32 21.60 2.55
CA SER A 85 -11.50 22.79 2.32
C SER A 85 -12.08 23.69 1.22
N GLY A 86 -13.16 23.27 0.56
CA GLY A 86 -13.86 24.07 -0.45
C GLY A 86 -13.25 23.97 -1.85
N ILE A 87 -12.46 22.92 -2.10
CA ILE A 87 -11.85 22.58 -3.38
C ILE A 87 -12.22 21.14 -3.75
N THR A 88 -12.41 20.87 -5.05
CA THR A 88 -12.66 19.50 -5.52
C THR A 88 -11.36 18.69 -5.53
N ILE A 89 -11.48 17.37 -5.46
CA ILE A 89 -10.31 16.47 -5.54
C ILE A 89 -9.54 16.68 -6.84
N ASP A 90 -10.24 16.82 -7.97
CA ASP A 90 -9.61 17.03 -9.28
C ASP A 90 -8.83 18.34 -9.33
N ARG A 91 -9.42 19.43 -8.81
CA ARG A 91 -8.75 20.73 -8.77
C ARG A 91 -7.57 20.73 -7.82
N PHE A 92 -7.68 20.08 -6.67
CA PHE A 92 -6.57 19.88 -5.76
C PHE A 92 -5.42 19.11 -6.43
N ARG A 93 -5.74 18.01 -7.13
CA ARG A 93 -4.75 17.19 -7.85
C ARG A 93 -4.05 17.99 -8.96
N GLU A 94 -4.80 18.75 -9.74
CA GLU A 94 -4.26 19.61 -10.80
C GLU A 94 -3.24 20.61 -10.25
N ILE A 95 -3.60 21.33 -9.18
CA ILE A 95 -2.72 22.31 -8.55
C ILE A 95 -1.49 21.62 -7.93
N ALA A 96 -1.68 20.50 -7.23
CA ALA A 96 -0.59 19.74 -6.60
C ALA A 96 0.41 19.23 -7.65
N GLN A 97 -0.09 18.69 -8.77
CA GLN A 97 0.76 18.23 -9.87
C GLN A 97 1.54 19.39 -10.50
N ALA A 98 0.88 20.53 -10.76
CA ALA A 98 1.55 21.71 -11.30
C ALA A 98 2.68 22.19 -10.38
N GLN A 99 2.45 22.23 -9.06
CA GLN A 99 3.49 22.60 -8.08
C GLN A 99 4.66 21.60 -8.07
N GLN A 100 4.37 20.30 -8.11
CA GLN A 100 5.41 19.25 -8.15
C GLN A 100 6.27 19.34 -9.42
N GLU A 101 5.67 19.69 -10.55
CA GLU A 101 6.35 19.88 -11.83
C GLU A 101 7.08 21.23 -11.94
N GLY A 102 7.00 22.09 -10.92
CA GLY A 102 7.55 23.45 -10.95
C GLY A 102 6.86 24.37 -11.95
N LYS A 103 5.65 24.00 -12.40
CA LYS A 103 4.86 24.79 -13.35
C LYS A 103 4.20 25.94 -12.62
N GLN A 104 4.41 27.14 -13.12
CA GLN A 104 3.72 28.32 -12.62
C GLN A 104 2.29 28.33 -13.14
N GLN A 105 1.31 28.31 -12.23
CA GLN A 105 -0.11 28.42 -12.55
C GLN A 105 -0.70 29.63 -11.82
N THR A 106 -1.45 30.46 -12.55
CA THR A 106 -2.22 31.54 -11.95
C THR A 106 -3.44 30.92 -11.23
N LEU A 107 -3.48 31.05 -9.91
CA LEU A 107 -4.59 30.62 -9.08
C LEU A 107 -5.48 31.80 -8.71
N SER A 108 -6.79 31.57 -8.64
CA SER A 108 -7.68 32.53 -7.98
C SER A 108 -7.35 32.60 -6.48
N ALA A 109 -7.68 33.71 -5.82
CA ALA A 109 -7.50 33.83 -4.37
C ALA A 109 -8.27 32.73 -3.60
N LYS A 110 -9.44 32.35 -4.11
CA LYS A 110 -10.26 31.25 -3.57
C LYS A 110 -9.55 29.91 -3.70
N ASP A 111 -9.04 29.58 -4.89
CA ASP A 111 -8.33 28.33 -5.16
C ASP A 111 -7.06 28.22 -4.32
N SER A 112 -6.28 29.30 -4.24
CA SER A 112 -5.06 29.33 -3.43
C SER A 112 -5.35 29.08 -1.94
N THR A 113 -6.37 29.74 -1.39
CA THR A 113 -6.76 29.56 0.02
C THR A 113 -7.26 28.14 0.29
N ALA A 114 -8.17 27.62 -0.56
CA ALA A 114 -8.74 26.29 -0.41
C ALA A 114 -7.68 25.20 -0.58
N PHE A 115 -6.76 25.38 -1.53
CA PHE A 115 -5.62 24.47 -1.75
C PHE A 115 -4.69 24.42 -0.53
N ASN A 116 -4.28 25.58 0.00
CA ASN A 116 -3.38 25.61 1.16
C ASN A 116 -4.00 24.92 2.38
N LYS A 117 -5.29 25.17 2.64
CA LYS A 117 -6.03 24.51 3.71
C LYS A 117 -6.10 22.99 3.50
N ALA A 118 -6.44 22.56 2.28
CA ALA A 118 -6.48 21.14 1.94
C ALA A 118 -5.10 20.49 2.10
N ALA A 119 -4.05 21.14 1.62
CA ALA A 119 -2.67 20.63 1.70
C ALA A 119 -2.24 20.45 3.15
N GLU A 120 -2.51 21.42 4.02
CA GLU A 120 -2.21 21.33 5.46
C GLU A 120 -2.95 20.15 6.11
N GLN A 121 -4.24 19.99 5.84
CA GLN A 121 -5.01 18.88 6.39
C GLN A 121 -4.52 17.52 5.86
N VAL A 122 -4.24 17.42 4.56
CA VAL A 122 -3.69 16.20 3.96
C VAL A 122 -2.33 15.84 4.55
N MET A 123 -1.46 16.82 4.82
CA MET A 123 -0.19 16.57 5.50
C MET A 123 -0.40 16.02 6.91
N LYS A 124 -1.28 16.62 7.71
CA LYS A 124 -1.61 16.14 9.07
C LYS A 124 -2.18 14.71 9.06
N GLU A 125 -3.09 14.41 8.14
CA GLU A 125 -3.63 13.05 7.99
C GLU A 125 -2.52 12.05 7.62
N LYS A 126 -1.60 12.41 6.71
CA LYS A 126 -0.46 11.56 6.36
C LYS A 126 0.45 11.29 7.55
N GLU A 127 0.83 12.32 8.31
CA GLU A 127 1.65 12.18 9.51
C GLU A 127 0.99 11.27 10.56
N ALA A 128 -0.32 11.41 10.76
CA ALA A 128 -1.08 10.56 11.67
C ALA A 128 -1.07 9.09 11.22
N VAL A 129 -1.22 8.85 9.92
CA VAL A 129 -1.17 7.51 9.33
C VAL A 129 0.23 6.90 9.43
N ASP A 130 1.28 7.67 9.15
CA ASP A 130 2.67 7.22 9.27
C ASP A 130 2.99 6.80 10.71
N SER A 131 2.54 7.59 11.70
CA SER A 131 2.66 7.26 13.11
C SER A 131 1.91 5.96 13.47
N GLN A 132 0.67 5.80 12.99
CA GLN A 132 -0.11 4.59 13.25
C GLN A 132 0.50 3.36 12.58
N MET A 133 1.04 3.50 11.37
CA MET A 133 1.74 2.44 10.66
C MET A 133 2.98 1.99 11.44
N ALA A 134 3.83 2.93 11.89
CA ALA A 134 5.00 2.63 12.70
C ALA A 134 4.61 1.89 14.00
N ASN A 135 3.54 2.32 14.66
CA ASN A 135 3.01 1.67 15.85
C ASN A 135 2.53 0.24 15.59
N ILE A 136 1.85 -0.01 14.46
CA ILE A 136 1.40 -1.36 14.08
C ILE A 136 2.61 -2.26 13.81
N ILE A 137 3.59 -1.77 13.04
CA ILE A 137 4.83 -2.50 12.72
C ILE A 137 5.56 -2.92 14.01
N GLN A 138 5.75 -1.97 14.94
CA GLN A 138 6.43 -2.23 16.21
C GLN A 138 5.67 -3.21 17.10
N LYS A 139 4.33 -3.14 17.15
CA LYS A 139 3.51 -4.07 17.95
C LYS A 139 3.60 -5.52 17.49
N GLU A 140 3.89 -5.75 16.20
CA GLU A 140 4.16 -7.10 15.68
C GLU A 140 5.62 -7.54 15.84
N GLY A 141 6.43 -6.79 16.60
CA GLY A 141 7.83 -7.13 16.87
C GLY A 141 8.76 -6.91 15.68
N MET A 142 8.36 -6.04 14.75
CA MET A 142 9.13 -5.69 13.56
C MET A 142 9.53 -4.21 13.60
N ASP A 143 10.69 -3.86 13.06
CA ASP A 143 11.08 -2.47 12.82
C ASP A 143 10.74 -2.04 11.39
N LEU A 144 10.69 -0.73 11.15
CA LEU A 144 10.32 -0.17 9.84
C LEU A 144 11.29 -0.56 8.72
N GLN A 145 12.59 -0.66 9.01
CA GLN A 145 13.60 -1.00 8.00
C GLN A 145 13.46 -2.45 7.55
N THR A 146 13.22 -3.37 8.49
CA THR A 146 12.93 -4.78 8.22
C THR A 146 11.63 -4.92 7.42
N PHE A 147 10.58 -4.18 7.78
CA PHE A 147 9.33 -4.16 7.02
C PHE A 147 9.54 -3.72 5.57
N GLN A 148 10.23 -2.59 5.36
CA GLN A 148 10.57 -2.08 4.02
C GLN A 148 11.47 -3.04 3.24
N GLY A 149 12.43 -3.67 3.91
CA GLY A 149 13.32 -4.66 3.32
C GLY A 149 12.57 -5.89 2.81
N ILE A 150 11.60 -6.40 3.57
CA ILE A 150 10.75 -7.52 3.14
C ILE A 150 9.83 -7.08 2.00
N ALA A 151 9.27 -5.87 2.04
CA ALA A 151 8.43 -5.33 0.96
C ALA A 151 9.21 -5.23 -0.36
N MET A 152 10.44 -4.71 -0.32
CA MET A 152 11.33 -4.64 -1.48
C MET A 152 11.71 -6.04 -1.98
N ALA A 153 12.04 -6.95 -1.06
CA ALA A 153 12.38 -8.32 -1.42
C ALA A 153 11.20 -9.08 -2.02
N TYR A 154 9.96 -8.84 -1.56
CA TYR A 154 8.77 -9.38 -2.18
C TYR A 154 8.55 -8.88 -3.61
N GLN A 155 8.99 -7.68 -3.96
CA GLN A 155 8.89 -7.17 -5.33
C GLN A 155 9.99 -7.72 -6.25
N GLN A 156 11.18 -7.99 -5.71
CA GLN A 156 12.38 -8.24 -6.50
C GLN A 156 12.89 -9.70 -6.43
N SER A 157 12.50 -10.47 -5.41
CA SER A 157 12.96 -11.84 -5.19
C SER A 157 11.83 -12.87 -5.37
N PRO A 158 11.92 -13.74 -6.40
CA PRO A 158 11.00 -14.85 -6.57
C PRO A 158 10.94 -15.80 -5.36
N GLU A 159 12.06 -15.96 -4.64
CA GLU A 159 12.12 -16.80 -3.44
C GLU A 159 11.22 -16.25 -2.32
N ILE A 160 11.29 -14.94 -2.07
CA ILE A 160 10.47 -14.28 -1.04
C ILE A 160 9.00 -14.29 -1.44
N GLN A 161 8.70 -14.08 -2.73
CA GLN A 161 7.34 -14.19 -3.26
C GLN A 161 6.77 -15.59 -3.01
N GLU A 162 7.51 -16.64 -3.36
CA GLU A 162 7.05 -18.01 -3.18
C GLU A 162 6.81 -18.35 -1.70
N LYS A 163 7.73 -17.96 -0.80
CA LYS A 163 7.59 -18.17 0.65
C LYS A 163 6.33 -17.49 1.19
N LEU A 164 6.13 -16.21 0.90
CA LEU A 164 4.97 -15.46 1.38
C LEU A 164 3.65 -16.01 0.79
N ASN A 165 3.62 -16.38 -0.49
CA ASN A 165 2.44 -16.96 -1.12
C ASN A 165 2.05 -18.32 -0.52
N LYS A 166 3.04 -19.16 -0.17
CA LYS A 166 2.79 -20.42 0.56
C LYS A 166 2.20 -20.16 1.94
N MET A 167 2.75 -19.19 2.69
CA MET A 167 2.24 -18.83 4.01
C MET A 167 0.80 -18.29 3.95
N ILE A 168 0.47 -17.48 2.95
CA ILE A 168 -0.89 -16.97 2.72
C ILE A 168 -1.85 -18.14 2.45
N SER A 169 -1.48 -19.04 1.53
CA SER A 169 -2.30 -20.22 1.18
C SER A 169 -2.55 -21.11 2.40
N ALA A 170 -1.51 -21.38 3.19
CA ALA A 170 -1.61 -22.18 4.41
C ALA A 170 -2.49 -21.51 5.48
N LYS A 171 -2.45 -20.18 5.60
CA LYS A 171 -3.32 -19.43 6.51
C LYS A 171 -4.79 -19.53 6.09
N GLN A 172 -5.09 -19.51 4.79
CA GLN A 172 -6.46 -19.64 4.27
C GLN A 172 -7.05 -21.05 4.51
N GLN A 173 -6.25 -22.11 4.32
CA GLN A 173 -6.70 -23.49 4.55
C GLN A 173 -7.02 -23.80 6.03
N ASN A 174 -6.32 -23.17 6.97
CA ASN A 174 -6.60 -23.34 8.41
C ASN A 174 -7.89 -22.61 8.85
N VAL A 175 -8.30 -21.55 8.16
CA VAL A 175 -9.55 -20.83 8.47
C VAL A 175 -10.77 -21.67 8.07
N ASP A 176 -10.71 -22.40 6.95
CA ASP A 176 -11.80 -23.30 6.52
C ASP A 176 -11.99 -24.51 7.45
N SER A 177 -10.91 -25.06 8.04
CA SER A 177 -11.03 -26.20 8.97
C SER A 177 -11.57 -25.85 10.36
N THR A 178 -11.63 -24.56 10.71
CA THR A 178 -12.18 -24.12 12.02
C THR A 178 -13.67 -23.78 11.94
N ALA A 179 -14.23 -23.63 10.73
CA ALA A 179 -15.64 -23.31 10.50
C ALA A 179 -16.57 -24.53 10.42
N GLU A 180 -16.04 -25.75 10.50
CA GLU A 180 -16.78 -27.00 10.29
C GLU A 180 -16.64 -27.98 11.47
N GLN A 181 -16.99 -27.54 12.68
CA GLN A 181 -17.52 -28.46 13.70
C GLN A 181 -18.97 -28.08 14.01
N PRO A 182 -19.98 -28.69 13.36
CA PRO A 182 -21.31 -28.72 13.94
C PRO A 182 -21.21 -29.45 15.28
N ALA A 183 -21.54 -28.75 16.36
CA ALA A 183 -21.78 -29.36 17.66
C ALA A 183 -22.72 -30.57 17.45
N SER A 184 -22.19 -31.77 17.68
CA SER A 184 -22.99 -32.98 17.61
C SER A 184 -24.08 -32.90 18.69
N PRO A 185 -25.37 -33.04 18.35
CA PRO A 185 -26.40 -33.11 19.36
C PRO A 185 -26.23 -34.43 20.11
N THR A 186 -25.93 -34.32 21.39
CA THR A 186 -25.95 -35.44 22.34
C THR A 186 -27.36 -35.98 22.38
N LYS A 187 -27.54 -37.27 22.09
CA LYS A 187 -28.73 -38.00 22.46
C LYS A 187 -28.33 -39.31 23.13
#